data_AF-A0A257SF23-F1
#
_entry.id   AF-A0A257SF23-F1
#
_cell.length_a   1.000
_cell.length_b   1.000
_cell.length_c   1.000
_cell.angle_alpha   90.00
_cell.angle_beta   90.00
_cell.angle_gamma   90.00
#
_symmetry.space_group_name_H-M   'P 1'
#
loop_
_entity.id
_entity.type
_entity.pdbx_description
1 polymer ?
#
loop_
_entity_poly.entity_id
_entity_poly.type
_entity_poly.pdbx_seq_one_letter_code
_entity_poly.pdbx_strand_id
1 'polypeptide(L)'
;TDLDSELKSWLAFAVQKLDEVAVLARAMDKGADHAGPELAAARAAVATRLKDLGQDDGQRSNPFPVRQAAQRKRFKLPLFPTTTIGSFPQTPEIRQARLKHRKGELSDADYQEAMKAEIAHVVKEQERLDIDVLVHGEPERNDMVEYFGEQLAGFAFTRHGWVQSYGSRYVKPPLIFGDVSRPTPMTVTWSRYAQSLTQRPMKGMLTGPVTILQWSFVRDDQPRERTALQIALAIRDELADLIQAGIGIIQIDEPAYREGLPLKRADWDAYLNWASRAFRISAQAAANDVQIHTHMCYSEFNDILPAIAAMDADVITIETSRSQMELLDAFATFNYPN
;
A
#
# COMPACT_ATOMS: atom_id res chain seq x y z
N THR A 1 -21.06 0.93 -17.20
CA THR A 1 -19.78 1.16 -16.51
C THR A 1 -19.85 2.55 -15.95
N ASP A 2 -19.30 2.80 -14.75
CA ASP A 2 -19.29 4.17 -14.19
C ASP A 2 -17.97 4.90 -14.51
N LEU A 3 -17.11 4.28 -15.33
CA LEU A 3 -15.89 4.90 -15.83
C LEU A 3 -16.24 6.05 -16.77
N ASP A 4 -15.49 7.14 -16.62
CA ASP A 4 -15.50 8.26 -17.54
C ASP A 4 -15.24 7.80 -18.99
N SER A 5 -15.90 8.45 -19.96
CA SER A 5 -15.82 8.08 -21.37
C SER A 5 -14.42 8.24 -21.96
N GLU A 6 -13.69 9.26 -21.54
CA GLU A 6 -12.32 9.52 -21.96
C GLU A 6 -11.42 8.40 -21.45
N LEU A 7 -11.49 8.09 -20.15
CA LEU A 7 -10.74 6.98 -19.58
C LEU A 7 -11.09 5.65 -20.25
N LYS A 8 -12.38 5.39 -20.50
CA LYS A 8 -12.82 4.16 -21.19
C LYS A 8 -12.19 4.04 -22.59
N SER A 9 -11.96 5.15 -23.28
CA SER A 9 -11.33 5.16 -24.60
C SER A 9 -9.85 4.75 -24.58
N TRP A 10 -9.19 4.85 -23.42
CA TRP A 10 -7.79 4.47 -23.23
C TRP A 10 -7.61 3.00 -22.86
N LEU A 11 -8.70 2.28 -22.53
CA LEU A 11 -8.64 0.93 -21.98
C LEU A 11 -8.94 -0.14 -23.04
N ALA A 12 -8.13 -1.20 -23.03
CA ALA A 12 -8.38 -2.41 -23.80
C ALA A 12 -8.14 -3.65 -22.91
N PHE A 13 -9.20 -4.43 -22.67
CA PHE A 13 -9.11 -5.68 -21.91
C PHE A 13 -8.86 -6.85 -22.87
N ALA A 14 -8.87 -8.09 -22.36
CA ALA A 14 -8.51 -9.28 -23.14
C ALA A 14 -9.24 -9.38 -24.49
N VAL A 15 -10.55 -9.09 -24.55
CA VAL A 15 -11.32 -9.13 -25.80
C VAL A 15 -10.83 -8.05 -26.78
N GLN A 16 -10.69 -6.81 -26.33
CA GLN A 16 -10.20 -5.71 -27.18
C GLN A 16 -8.75 -5.94 -27.64
N LYS A 17 -7.91 -6.58 -26.81
CA LYS A 17 -6.55 -6.96 -27.20
C LYS A 17 -6.51 -7.99 -28.34
N LEU A 18 -7.51 -8.86 -28.46
CA LEU A 18 -7.63 -9.76 -29.62
C LEU A 18 -7.96 -8.97 -30.90
N ASP A 19 -8.81 -7.94 -30.80
CA ASP A 19 -9.11 -7.05 -31.92
C ASP A 19 -7.86 -6.25 -32.35
N GLU A 20 -7.08 -5.73 -31.40
CA GLU A 20 -5.82 -5.02 -31.69
C GLU A 20 -4.83 -5.88 -32.48
N VAL A 21 -4.68 -7.16 -32.13
CA VAL A 21 -3.80 -8.09 -32.88
C VAL A 21 -4.29 -8.28 -34.31
N ALA A 22 -5.60 -8.41 -34.52
CA ALA A 22 -6.18 -8.51 -35.85
C ALA A 22 -5.97 -7.22 -36.69
N VAL A 23 -6.05 -6.05 -36.05
CA VAL A 23 -5.74 -4.76 -36.69
C VAL A 23 -4.28 -4.69 -37.10
N LEU A 24 -3.35 -5.07 -36.22
CA LEU A 24 -1.91 -5.10 -36.52
C LEU A 24 -1.58 -6.06 -37.67
N ALA A 25 -2.12 -7.28 -37.66
CA ALA A 25 -1.92 -8.24 -38.74
C ALA A 25 -2.40 -7.67 -40.10
N ARG A 26 -3.58 -7.04 -40.12
CA ARG A 26 -4.09 -6.39 -41.34
C ARG A 26 -3.21 -5.23 -41.81
N ALA A 27 -2.70 -4.42 -40.88
CA ALA A 27 -1.80 -3.31 -41.19
C ALA A 27 -0.47 -3.82 -41.79
N MET A 28 0.04 -4.96 -41.31
CA MET A 28 1.23 -5.61 -41.87
C MET A 28 0.98 -6.16 -43.28
N ASP A 29 -0.17 -6.78 -43.52
CA ASP A 29 -0.49 -7.40 -44.81
C ASP A 29 -0.90 -6.39 -45.89
N LYS A 30 -1.66 -5.35 -45.51
CA LYS A 30 -2.33 -4.43 -46.45
C LYS A 30 -1.83 -2.99 -46.37
N GLY A 31 -0.87 -2.69 -45.51
CA GLY A 31 -0.34 -1.35 -45.25
C GLY A 31 -1.13 -0.58 -44.18
N ALA A 32 -0.44 0.35 -43.50
CA ALA A 32 -0.94 1.07 -42.33
C ALA A 32 -2.23 1.89 -42.58
N ASP A 33 -2.46 2.34 -43.82
CA ASP A 33 -3.66 3.09 -44.21
C ASP A 33 -4.96 2.28 -44.06
N HIS A 34 -4.86 0.94 -44.07
CA HIS A 34 -6.00 0.02 -43.86
C HIS A 34 -6.35 -0.24 -42.38
N ALA A 35 -5.64 0.41 -41.45
CA ALA A 35 -5.87 0.40 -39.99
C ALA A 35 -5.95 1.84 -39.42
N GLY A 36 -6.13 2.84 -40.29
CA GLY A 36 -5.97 4.26 -39.99
C GLY A 36 -6.85 4.82 -38.85
N PRO A 37 -8.17 4.53 -38.79
CA PRO A 37 -9.04 5.07 -37.74
C PRO A 37 -8.67 4.58 -36.34
N GLU A 38 -8.39 3.29 -36.20
CA GLU A 38 -8.04 2.64 -34.93
C GLU A 38 -6.66 3.08 -34.44
N LEU A 39 -5.69 3.18 -35.36
CA LEU A 39 -4.34 3.70 -35.05
C LEU A 39 -4.34 5.18 -34.69
N ALA A 40 -5.21 5.99 -35.30
CA ALA A 40 -5.36 7.42 -34.98
C ALA A 40 -5.96 7.64 -33.59
N ALA A 41 -6.98 6.85 -33.21
CA ALA A 41 -7.57 6.89 -31.88
C ALA A 41 -6.55 6.52 -30.79
N ALA A 42 -5.74 5.47 -31.02
CA ALA A 42 -4.67 5.08 -30.10
C ALA A 42 -3.61 6.16 -29.91
N ARG A 43 -3.22 6.87 -30.99
CA ARG A 43 -2.21 7.94 -30.94
C ARG A 43 -2.72 9.20 -30.22
N ALA A 44 -4.01 9.53 -30.35
CA ALA A 44 -4.60 10.70 -29.71
C ALA A 44 -4.63 10.59 -28.17
N ALA A 45 -4.75 9.36 -27.64
CA ALA A 45 -4.75 9.10 -26.20
C ALA A 45 -3.39 9.35 -25.50
N VAL A 46 -2.28 9.43 -26.24
CA VAL A 46 -0.91 9.44 -25.70
C VAL A 46 -0.41 10.87 -25.33
N ALA A 47 -1.21 11.91 -25.54
CA ALA A 47 -0.77 13.31 -25.41
C ALA A 47 -0.73 13.86 -23.94
N THR A 48 0.31 13.47 -23.22
CA THR A 48 1.14 14.16 -22.17
C THR A 48 0.52 15.08 -21.09
N ARG A 49 0.89 14.80 -19.83
CA ARG A 49 1.14 15.81 -18.77
C ARG A 49 2.15 15.30 -17.74
N LEU A 50 3.17 16.09 -17.40
CA LEU A 50 4.19 15.75 -16.38
C LEU A 50 4.74 17.00 -15.68
N LYS A 51 4.69 17.05 -14.33
CA LYS A 51 5.36 18.05 -13.46
C LYS A 51 6.50 17.40 -12.66
N ASP A 52 7.65 18.06 -12.60
CA ASP A 52 8.85 17.56 -11.91
C ASP A 52 8.59 17.22 -10.42
N LEU A 53 9.08 16.05 -9.99
CA LEU A 53 9.05 15.56 -8.62
C LEU A 53 10.53 15.55 -8.17
N GLY A 54 10.91 16.46 -7.28
CA GLY A 54 12.31 16.74 -6.96
C GLY A 54 13.16 15.55 -6.47
N GLN A 55 14.44 15.83 -6.21
CA GLN A 55 15.47 14.81 -5.91
C GLN A 55 15.56 14.38 -4.43
N ASP A 56 14.45 14.37 -3.69
CA ASP A 56 14.48 13.95 -2.28
C ASP A 56 14.70 12.42 -2.16
N ASP A 57 15.68 12.00 -1.35
CA ASP A 57 16.02 10.59 -1.10
C ASP A 57 15.21 9.97 0.04
N GLY A 58 14.38 10.76 0.75
CA GLY A 58 13.46 10.31 1.78
C GLY A 58 14.11 9.97 3.13
N GLN A 59 15.37 10.37 3.37
CA GLN A 59 16.08 10.01 4.59
C GLN A 59 15.44 10.62 5.84
N ARG A 60 15.39 9.84 6.93
CA ARG A 60 15.01 10.33 8.27
C ARG A 60 16.08 11.30 8.78
N SER A 61 15.67 12.28 9.60
CA SER A 61 16.58 13.33 10.08
C SER A 61 17.75 12.84 10.95
N ASN A 62 17.63 11.66 11.57
CA ASN A 62 18.65 11.09 12.44
C ASN A 62 18.76 9.57 12.23
N PRO A 63 19.95 8.98 12.46
CA PRO A 63 20.16 7.55 12.37
C PRO A 63 19.42 6.79 13.47
N PHE A 64 19.17 5.50 13.22
CA PHE A 64 18.37 4.65 14.10
C PHE A 64 18.74 4.69 15.59
N PRO A 65 20.02 4.66 16.03
CA PRO A 65 20.33 4.71 17.47
C PRO A 65 19.78 5.94 18.21
N VAL A 66 19.73 7.11 17.54
CA VAL A 66 19.16 8.34 18.10
C VAL A 66 17.64 8.24 18.18
N ARG A 67 17.01 7.69 17.14
CA ARG A 67 15.56 7.47 17.09
C ARG A 67 15.13 6.45 18.14
N GLN A 68 15.82 5.31 18.21
CA GLN A 68 15.56 4.24 19.18
C GLN A 68 15.57 4.75 20.62
N ALA A 69 16.53 5.63 20.98
CA ALA A 69 16.56 6.23 22.31
C ALA A 69 15.32 7.11 22.60
N ALA A 70 14.90 7.93 21.64
CA ALA A 70 13.70 8.76 21.76
C ALA A 70 12.41 7.92 21.85
N GLN A 71 12.30 6.88 21.01
CA GLN A 71 11.17 5.95 20.99
C GLN A 71 11.06 5.15 22.30
N ARG A 72 12.17 4.62 22.82
CA ARG A 72 12.19 3.92 24.13
C ARG A 72 11.73 4.84 25.26
N LYS A 73 12.13 6.11 25.24
CA LYS A 73 11.69 7.11 26.23
C LYS A 73 10.19 7.41 26.12
N ARG A 74 9.64 7.49 24.91
CA ARG A 74 8.22 7.75 24.65
C ARG A 74 7.33 6.57 25.04
N PHE A 75 7.61 5.39 24.50
CA PHE A 75 6.71 4.25 24.61
C PHE A 75 6.92 3.40 25.87
N LYS A 76 8.13 3.39 26.44
CA LYS A 76 8.47 2.64 27.66
C LYS A 76 8.02 1.16 27.61
N LEU A 77 8.11 0.56 26.43
CA LEU A 77 7.76 -0.83 26.20
C LEU A 77 8.65 -1.77 27.03
N PRO A 78 8.13 -2.95 27.44
CA PRO A 78 8.95 -3.97 28.12
C PRO A 78 10.02 -4.51 27.16
N LEU A 79 10.91 -5.37 27.70
CA LEU A 79 12.01 -5.95 26.92
C LEU A 79 11.53 -6.77 25.71
N PHE A 80 10.42 -7.49 25.87
CA PHE A 80 9.81 -8.33 24.83
C PHE A 80 8.37 -7.86 24.59
N PRO A 81 8.18 -6.72 23.90
CA PRO A 81 6.84 -6.19 23.67
C PRO A 81 6.05 -7.09 22.73
N THR A 82 4.76 -7.20 23.00
CA THR A 82 3.79 -7.98 22.24
C THR A 82 2.93 -7.06 21.38
N THR A 83 2.62 -7.50 20.17
CA THR A 83 1.73 -6.80 19.24
C THR A 83 1.13 -7.79 18.26
N THR A 84 0.19 -7.31 17.46
CA THR A 84 -0.34 -8.03 16.29
C THR A 84 0.01 -7.25 15.02
N ILE A 85 -0.18 -7.89 13.86
CA ILE A 85 0.27 -7.35 12.57
C ILE A 85 -0.69 -6.31 12.00
N GLY A 86 -2.00 -6.48 12.14
CA GLY A 86 -2.99 -5.57 11.54
C GLY A 86 -4.41 -6.11 11.65
N SER A 87 -4.92 -6.68 10.56
CA SER A 87 -6.32 -7.12 10.45
C SER A 87 -6.74 -8.14 11.52
N PHE A 88 -7.94 -7.96 12.06
CA PHE A 88 -8.64 -8.93 12.90
C PHE A 88 -9.69 -9.71 12.08
N PRO A 89 -10.24 -10.83 12.61
CA PRO A 89 -11.21 -11.65 11.90
C PRO A 89 -12.41 -10.86 11.36
N GLN A 90 -12.63 -10.98 10.06
CA GLN A 90 -13.72 -10.31 9.35
C GLN A 90 -15.03 -11.09 9.51
N THR A 91 -15.85 -10.74 10.50
CA THR A 91 -17.11 -11.45 10.82
C THR A 91 -18.18 -11.28 9.73
N PRO A 92 -19.20 -12.16 9.67
CA PRO A 92 -20.35 -11.97 8.78
C PRO A 92 -21.03 -10.60 8.95
N GLU A 93 -21.10 -10.10 10.16
CA GLU A 93 -21.72 -8.80 10.52
C GLU A 93 -20.94 -7.64 9.89
N ILE A 94 -19.61 -7.64 10.05
CA ILE A 94 -18.70 -6.68 9.42
C ILE A 94 -18.88 -6.68 7.89
N ARG A 95 -18.88 -7.87 7.28
CA ARG A 95 -19.04 -8.02 5.82
C ARG A 95 -20.41 -7.52 5.34
N GLN A 96 -21.47 -7.82 6.09
CA GLN A 96 -22.82 -7.35 5.78
C GLN A 96 -22.96 -5.84 5.92
N ALA A 97 -22.38 -5.22 6.94
CA ALA A 97 -22.38 -3.77 7.12
C ALA A 97 -21.71 -3.07 5.93
N ARG A 98 -20.52 -3.53 5.51
CA ARG A 98 -19.84 -3.01 4.31
C ARG A 98 -20.66 -3.21 3.04
N LEU A 99 -21.32 -4.36 2.89
CA LEU A 99 -22.14 -4.63 1.70
C LEU A 99 -23.35 -3.69 1.64
N LYS A 100 -24.07 -3.50 2.76
CA LYS A 100 -25.23 -2.62 2.84
C LYS A 100 -24.85 -1.16 2.59
N HIS A 101 -23.73 -0.71 3.19
CA HIS A 101 -23.19 0.63 2.95
C HIS A 101 -22.87 0.87 1.47
N ARG A 102 -22.15 -0.06 0.82
CA ARG A 102 -21.83 0.01 -0.62
C ARG A 102 -23.07 0.06 -1.52
N LYS A 103 -24.18 -0.54 -1.09
CA LYS A 103 -25.47 -0.51 -1.81
C LYS A 103 -26.33 0.71 -1.49
N GLY A 104 -25.91 1.56 -0.55
CA GLY A 104 -26.71 2.68 -0.05
C GLY A 104 -27.88 2.26 0.85
N GLU A 105 -27.88 1.01 1.33
CA GLU A 105 -28.88 0.46 2.26
C GLU A 105 -28.57 0.79 3.73
N LEU A 106 -27.35 1.27 4.01
CA LEU A 106 -26.89 1.72 5.32
C LEU A 106 -26.29 3.11 5.19
N SER A 107 -26.70 4.05 6.06
CA SER A 107 -26.18 5.41 6.02
C SER A 107 -24.70 5.45 6.41
N ASP A 108 -23.98 6.51 6.00
CA ASP A 108 -22.57 6.70 6.40
C ASP A 108 -22.42 6.75 7.93
N ALA A 109 -23.37 7.39 8.63
CA ALA A 109 -23.35 7.50 10.08
C ALA A 109 -23.53 6.13 10.75
N ASP A 110 -24.52 5.35 10.31
CA ASP A 110 -24.76 4.02 10.88
C ASP A 110 -23.61 3.04 10.57
N TYR A 111 -23.04 3.14 9.36
CA TYR A 111 -21.84 2.39 9.00
C TYR A 111 -20.66 2.74 9.90
N GLN A 112 -20.43 4.04 10.12
CA GLN A 112 -19.35 4.49 10.99
C GLN A 112 -19.52 4.01 12.43
N GLU A 113 -20.72 4.08 12.99
CA GLU A 113 -20.99 3.57 14.33
C GLU A 113 -20.80 2.05 14.42
N ALA A 114 -21.20 1.29 13.39
CA ALA A 114 -20.93 -0.15 13.35
C ALA A 114 -19.42 -0.46 13.35
N MET A 115 -18.62 0.23 12.53
CA MET A 115 -17.17 0.01 12.49
C MET A 115 -16.48 0.45 13.79
N LYS A 116 -16.93 1.56 14.40
CA LYS A 116 -16.44 2.00 15.71
C LYS A 116 -16.73 0.97 16.80
N ALA A 117 -17.92 0.35 16.80
CA ALA A 117 -18.26 -0.70 17.77
C ALA A 117 -17.30 -1.90 17.66
N GLU A 118 -16.95 -2.31 16.44
CA GLU A 118 -15.97 -3.38 16.20
C GLU A 118 -14.57 -2.98 16.66
N ILE A 119 -14.12 -1.75 16.36
CA ILE A 119 -12.84 -1.22 16.88
C ILE A 119 -12.82 -1.25 18.41
N ALA A 120 -13.89 -0.81 19.06
CA ALA A 120 -13.98 -0.81 20.53
C ALA A 120 -13.92 -2.22 21.12
N HIS A 121 -14.55 -3.20 20.46
CA HIS A 121 -14.43 -4.60 20.84
C HIS A 121 -12.99 -5.10 20.71
N VAL A 122 -12.32 -4.85 19.58
CA VAL A 122 -10.94 -5.26 19.30
C VAL A 122 -9.95 -4.64 20.29
N VAL A 123 -10.11 -3.36 20.63
CA VAL A 123 -9.27 -2.69 21.64
C VAL A 123 -9.44 -3.36 23.00
N LYS A 124 -10.69 -3.56 23.45
CA LYS A 124 -10.98 -4.19 24.74
C LYS A 124 -10.39 -5.60 24.86
N GLU A 125 -10.49 -6.41 23.81
CA GLU A 125 -9.94 -7.77 23.84
C GLU A 125 -8.42 -7.78 23.90
N GLN A 126 -7.74 -6.90 23.15
CA GLN A 126 -6.28 -6.79 23.23
C GLN A 126 -5.81 -6.28 24.60
N GLU A 127 -6.53 -5.34 25.22
CA GLU A 127 -6.23 -4.90 26.59
C GLU A 127 -6.36 -6.05 27.59
N ARG A 128 -7.44 -6.83 27.49
CA ARG A 128 -7.68 -8.04 28.30
C ARG A 128 -6.58 -9.10 28.13
N LEU A 129 -6.01 -9.20 26.93
CA LEU A 129 -4.90 -10.10 26.60
C LEU A 129 -3.52 -9.54 26.96
N ASP A 130 -3.47 -8.35 27.56
CA ASP A 130 -2.24 -7.68 27.96
C ASP A 130 -1.25 -7.41 26.81
N ILE A 131 -1.76 -7.13 25.60
CA ILE A 131 -0.95 -6.77 24.43
C ILE A 131 -0.35 -5.37 24.57
N ASP A 132 0.96 -5.20 24.38
CA ASP A 132 1.66 -3.92 24.63
C ASP A 132 1.34 -2.82 23.59
N VAL A 133 1.31 -3.19 22.31
CA VAL A 133 1.04 -2.27 21.18
C VAL A 133 -0.15 -2.79 20.39
N LEU A 134 -1.22 -1.99 20.32
CA LEU A 134 -2.51 -2.40 19.78
C LEU A 134 -2.67 -2.04 18.31
N VAL A 135 -3.58 -2.75 17.64
CA VAL A 135 -4.10 -2.41 16.30
C VAL A 135 -5.62 -2.20 16.38
N HIS A 136 -6.21 -1.45 15.44
CA HIS A 136 -7.67 -1.23 15.43
C HIS A 136 -8.45 -2.37 14.76
N GLY A 137 -7.76 -3.32 14.12
CA GLY A 137 -8.35 -4.52 13.54
C GLY A 137 -8.87 -4.38 12.10
N GLU A 138 -8.82 -3.17 11.52
CA GLU A 138 -9.18 -2.87 10.13
C GLU A 138 -10.59 -3.37 9.70
N PRO A 139 -11.65 -3.22 10.51
CA PRO A 139 -13.00 -3.66 10.13
C PRO A 139 -13.57 -2.86 8.95
N GLU A 140 -13.08 -1.66 8.71
CA GLU A 140 -13.50 -0.81 7.60
C GLU A 140 -12.93 -1.28 6.24
N ARG A 141 -11.85 -2.08 6.26
CA ARG A 141 -11.11 -2.45 5.05
C ARG A 141 -11.52 -3.82 4.53
N ASN A 142 -11.69 -3.91 3.22
CA ASN A 142 -11.92 -5.18 2.55
C ASN A 142 -10.65 -5.70 1.86
N ASP A 143 -9.89 -4.80 1.25
CA ASP A 143 -8.65 -5.07 0.53
C ASP A 143 -7.70 -3.89 0.77
N MET A 144 -6.42 -4.19 0.98
CA MET A 144 -5.41 -3.22 1.41
C MET A 144 -4.96 -2.28 0.29
N VAL A 145 -5.33 -2.52 -0.97
CA VAL A 145 -5.01 -1.64 -2.11
C VAL A 145 -6.26 -0.94 -2.62
N GLU A 146 -7.40 -1.66 -2.70
CA GLU A 146 -8.70 -1.05 -3.07
C GLU A 146 -9.05 0.09 -2.10
N TYR A 147 -8.91 -0.14 -0.78
CA TYR A 147 -9.27 0.85 0.23
C TYR A 147 -8.52 2.18 0.09
N PHE A 148 -7.21 2.15 -0.21
CA PHE A 148 -6.44 3.37 -0.41
C PHE A 148 -6.71 3.98 -1.78
N GLY A 149 -6.76 3.17 -2.84
CA GLY A 149 -6.98 3.67 -4.19
C GLY A 149 -8.33 4.39 -4.33
N GLU A 150 -9.39 3.95 -3.64
CA GLU A 150 -10.72 4.62 -3.66
C GLU A 150 -10.67 6.05 -3.10
N GLN A 151 -9.63 6.38 -2.34
CA GLN A 151 -9.46 7.67 -1.67
C GLN A 151 -8.33 8.51 -2.28
N LEU A 152 -7.68 8.01 -3.34
CA LEU A 152 -6.61 8.70 -4.06
C LEU A 152 -7.11 9.22 -5.40
N ALA A 153 -6.72 10.45 -5.75
CA ALA A 153 -6.89 10.95 -7.11
C ALA A 153 -5.96 10.19 -8.07
N GLY A 154 -6.34 10.11 -9.35
CA GLY A 154 -5.57 9.38 -10.38
C GLY A 154 -5.86 7.88 -10.43
N PHE A 155 -6.77 7.38 -9.58
CA PHE A 155 -7.24 6.00 -9.56
C PHE A 155 -8.67 5.87 -10.11
N ALA A 156 -8.94 4.76 -10.80
CA ALA A 156 -10.27 4.37 -11.24
C ALA A 156 -10.55 2.90 -10.92
N PHE A 157 -11.83 2.58 -10.76
CA PHE A 157 -12.31 1.26 -10.34
C PHE A 157 -13.28 0.69 -11.35
N THR A 158 -13.03 -0.56 -11.75
CA THR A 158 -13.94 -1.28 -12.62
C THR A 158 -15.07 -1.93 -11.80
N ARG A 159 -16.22 -2.19 -12.43
CA ARG A 159 -17.27 -3.04 -11.82
C ARG A 159 -17.00 -4.54 -12.03
N HIS A 160 -16.41 -4.91 -13.17
CA HIS A 160 -16.25 -6.31 -13.60
C HIS A 160 -14.85 -6.64 -14.14
N GLY A 161 -13.83 -5.81 -13.88
CA GLY A 161 -12.44 -6.08 -14.30
C GLY A 161 -11.75 -7.09 -13.40
N TRP A 162 -12.32 -8.29 -13.30
CA TRP A 162 -11.81 -9.38 -12.49
C TRP A 162 -10.63 -10.06 -13.19
N VAL A 163 -9.56 -10.32 -12.43
CA VAL A 163 -8.38 -11.07 -12.85
C VAL A 163 -8.22 -12.26 -11.92
N GLN A 164 -8.03 -13.45 -12.48
CA GLN A 164 -7.78 -14.64 -11.68
C GLN A 164 -6.45 -14.49 -10.94
N SER A 165 -6.44 -14.73 -9.63
CA SER A 165 -5.23 -14.70 -8.81
C SER A 165 -4.73 -16.11 -8.52
N TYR A 166 -5.53 -16.93 -7.83
CA TYR A 166 -5.23 -18.35 -7.63
C TYR A 166 -6.51 -19.17 -7.46
N GLY A 167 -6.55 -20.36 -8.08
CA GLY A 167 -7.73 -21.24 -8.03
C GLY A 167 -9.00 -20.51 -8.48
N SER A 168 -9.99 -20.42 -7.61
CA SER A 168 -11.24 -19.68 -7.85
C SER A 168 -11.26 -18.29 -7.22
N ARG A 169 -10.15 -17.78 -6.67
CA ARG A 169 -10.04 -16.42 -6.14
C ARG A 169 -9.69 -15.46 -7.26
N TYR A 170 -10.49 -14.41 -7.36
CA TYR A 170 -10.29 -13.31 -8.29
C TYR A 170 -10.00 -12.03 -7.50
N VAL A 171 -9.20 -11.17 -8.10
CA VAL A 171 -8.93 -9.82 -7.63
C VAL A 171 -9.44 -8.83 -8.66
N LYS A 172 -9.67 -7.59 -8.23
CA LYS A 172 -10.14 -6.52 -9.10
C LYS A 172 -9.18 -5.33 -8.95
N PRO A 173 -8.02 -5.39 -9.64
CA PRO A 173 -6.98 -4.38 -9.48
C PRO A 173 -7.50 -2.98 -9.83
N PRO A 174 -7.14 -1.95 -9.05
CA PRO A 174 -7.39 -0.56 -9.44
C PRO A 174 -6.66 -0.21 -10.74
N LEU A 175 -7.11 0.85 -11.42
CA LEU A 175 -6.46 1.42 -12.58
C LEU A 175 -5.81 2.76 -12.20
N ILE A 176 -4.50 2.88 -12.30
CA ILE A 176 -3.79 4.15 -12.17
C ILE A 176 -3.73 4.79 -13.55
N PHE A 177 -4.58 5.78 -13.78
CA PHE A 177 -4.71 6.44 -15.09
C PHE A 177 -4.13 7.85 -15.12
N GLY A 178 -3.94 8.48 -13.95
CA GLY A 178 -3.52 9.87 -13.82
C GLY A 178 -2.39 10.07 -12.81
N ASP A 179 -2.06 11.33 -12.56
CA ASP A 179 -1.12 11.70 -11.50
C ASP A 179 -1.78 11.45 -10.13
N VAL A 180 -1.06 10.76 -9.24
CA VAL A 180 -1.59 10.37 -7.93
C VAL A 180 -1.45 11.52 -6.93
N SER A 181 -2.52 11.82 -6.19
CA SER A 181 -2.48 12.72 -5.03
C SER A 181 -3.55 12.35 -4.00
N ARG A 182 -3.35 12.78 -2.75
CA ARG A 182 -4.29 12.54 -1.64
C ARG A 182 -5.15 13.79 -1.40
N PRO A 183 -6.45 13.78 -1.78
CA PRO A 183 -7.33 14.93 -1.58
C PRO A 183 -7.75 15.12 -0.11
N THR A 184 -7.91 14.02 0.64
CA THR A 184 -8.39 14.03 2.03
C THR A 184 -7.72 12.93 2.86
N PRO A 185 -7.67 13.06 4.19
CA PRO A 185 -7.21 11.98 5.07
C PRO A 185 -8.00 10.68 4.89
N MET A 186 -7.30 9.56 4.90
CA MET A 186 -7.85 8.26 4.53
C MET A 186 -8.19 7.38 5.74
N THR A 187 -7.28 7.35 6.73
CA THR A 187 -7.29 6.41 7.86
C THR A 187 -7.37 7.10 9.21
N VAL A 188 -7.03 8.41 9.25
CA VAL A 188 -6.88 9.21 10.47
C VAL A 188 -8.10 9.11 11.40
N THR A 189 -9.32 9.13 10.86
CA THR A 189 -10.55 9.04 11.66
C THR A 189 -10.61 7.76 12.50
N TRP A 190 -10.28 6.62 11.89
CA TRP A 190 -10.31 5.31 12.55
C TRP A 190 -9.19 5.18 13.57
N SER A 191 -7.96 5.54 13.18
CA SER A 191 -6.80 5.46 14.08
C SER A 191 -6.94 6.39 15.28
N ARG A 192 -7.44 7.62 15.08
CA ARG A 192 -7.71 8.57 16.17
C ARG A 192 -8.77 8.04 17.13
N TYR A 193 -9.87 7.51 16.60
CA TYR A 193 -10.91 6.90 17.43
C TYR A 193 -10.34 5.72 18.22
N ALA A 194 -9.62 4.80 17.59
CA ALA A 194 -9.02 3.65 18.24
C ALA A 194 -8.05 4.05 19.37
N GLN A 195 -7.16 5.03 19.10
CA GLN A 195 -6.24 5.55 20.12
C GLN A 195 -6.98 6.22 21.29
N SER A 196 -8.14 6.84 21.06
CA SER A 196 -8.92 7.48 22.14
C SER A 196 -9.50 6.50 23.16
N LEU A 197 -9.56 5.21 22.82
CA LEU A 197 -10.14 4.16 23.66
C LEU A 197 -9.14 3.52 24.64
N THR A 198 -7.84 3.81 24.50
CA THR A 198 -6.78 3.17 25.29
C THR A 198 -5.63 4.13 25.60
N GLN A 199 -4.87 3.83 26.66
CA GLN A 199 -3.59 4.49 26.96
C GLN A 199 -2.40 3.76 26.33
N ARG A 200 -2.59 2.54 25.80
CA ARG A 200 -1.53 1.81 25.11
C ARG A 200 -1.29 2.42 23.72
N PRO A 201 -0.06 2.32 23.16
CA PRO A 201 0.20 2.78 21.80
C PRO A 201 -0.67 2.03 20.77
N MET A 202 -1.36 2.78 19.92
CA MET A 202 -2.09 2.27 18.76
C MET A 202 -1.25 2.38 17.49
N LYS A 203 -1.23 1.34 16.66
CA LYS A 203 -0.63 1.40 15.32
C LYS A 203 -1.54 2.12 14.33
N GLY A 204 -0.99 3.06 13.58
CA GLY A 204 -1.54 3.50 12.29
C GLY A 204 -1.19 2.48 11.22
N MET A 205 -2.14 2.13 10.36
CA MET A 205 -1.97 1.06 9.36
C MET A 205 -2.04 1.60 7.93
N LEU A 206 -0.95 1.51 7.19
CA LEU A 206 -0.83 1.98 5.82
C LEU A 206 -0.32 0.88 4.89
N THR A 207 -0.82 0.86 3.66
CA THR A 207 -0.19 0.10 2.57
C THR A 207 0.87 0.96 1.91
N GLY A 208 2.04 0.39 1.67
CA GLY A 208 3.16 1.10 1.07
C GLY A 208 2.98 1.39 -0.42
N PRO A 209 3.72 2.39 -0.94
CA PRO A 209 3.60 2.84 -2.33
C PRO A 209 3.94 1.77 -3.37
N VAL A 210 4.89 0.88 -3.10
CA VAL A 210 5.28 -0.18 -4.04
C VAL A 210 4.15 -1.18 -4.18
N THR A 211 3.48 -1.55 -3.10
CA THR A 211 2.34 -2.47 -3.10
C THR A 211 1.12 -1.89 -3.79
N ILE A 212 0.77 -0.63 -3.48
CA ILE A 212 -0.32 0.06 -4.18
C ILE A 212 -0.05 0.11 -5.70
N LEU A 213 1.21 0.34 -6.10
CA LEU A 213 1.61 0.33 -7.50
C LEU A 213 1.53 -1.07 -8.14
N GLN A 214 2.12 -2.09 -7.50
CA GLN A 214 2.27 -3.42 -8.09
C GLN A 214 0.95 -4.18 -8.19
N TRP A 215 0.02 -3.95 -7.26
CA TRP A 215 -1.30 -4.59 -7.25
C TRP A 215 -2.37 -3.78 -7.99
N SER A 216 -1.96 -2.76 -8.74
CA SER A 216 -2.80 -1.99 -9.65
C SER A 216 -2.35 -2.17 -11.10
N PHE A 217 -3.24 -1.95 -12.06
CA PHE A 217 -2.82 -1.69 -13.44
C PHE A 217 -2.27 -0.27 -13.52
N VAL A 218 -1.02 -0.15 -13.97
CA VAL A 218 -0.28 1.13 -13.98
C VAL A 218 -0.22 1.67 -15.40
N ARG A 219 -0.43 2.98 -15.55
CA ARG A 219 -0.12 3.75 -16.77
C ARG A 219 1.30 3.48 -17.28
N ASP A 220 1.46 3.50 -18.60
CA ASP A 220 2.72 3.18 -19.31
C ASP A 220 3.35 4.39 -20.02
N ASP A 221 2.76 5.58 -19.88
CA ASP A 221 3.25 6.84 -20.44
C ASP A 221 4.33 7.53 -19.57
N GLN A 222 4.64 6.98 -18.39
CA GLN A 222 5.74 7.41 -17.53
C GLN A 222 6.44 6.23 -16.83
N PRO A 223 7.69 6.40 -16.35
CA PRO A 223 8.35 5.36 -15.57
C PRO A 223 7.57 4.98 -14.31
N ARG A 224 7.55 3.69 -13.98
CA ARG A 224 6.90 3.16 -12.76
C ARG A 224 7.38 3.84 -11.48
N GLU A 225 8.68 4.14 -11.39
CA GLU A 225 9.27 4.90 -10.28
C GLU A 225 8.53 6.23 -10.06
N ARG A 226 8.19 6.95 -11.13
CA ARG A 226 7.51 8.24 -11.01
C ARG A 226 6.14 8.10 -10.39
N THR A 227 5.36 7.10 -10.82
CA THR A 227 4.07 6.77 -10.19
C THR A 227 4.25 6.34 -8.73
N ALA A 228 5.27 5.53 -8.43
CA ALA A 228 5.59 5.11 -7.06
C ALA A 228 5.87 6.30 -6.14
N LEU A 229 6.61 7.30 -6.63
CA LEU A 229 6.92 8.53 -5.87
C LEU A 229 5.69 9.39 -5.63
N GLN A 230 4.76 9.48 -6.60
CA GLN A 230 3.49 10.18 -6.39
C GLN A 230 2.66 9.52 -5.28
N ILE A 231 2.58 8.17 -5.30
CA ILE A 231 1.91 7.42 -4.23
C ILE A 231 2.65 7.64 -2.90
N ALA A 232 3.98 7.60 -2.89
CA ALA A 232 4.78 7.80 -1.68
C ALA A 232 4.52 9.17 -1.03
N LEU A 233 4.41 10.23 -1.83
CA LEU A 233 4.06 11.56 -1.34
C LEU A 233 2.64 11.60 -0.73
N ALA A 234 1.68 10.93 -1.36
CA ALA A 234 0.33 10.81 -0.83
C ALA A 234 0.30 10.05 0.51
N ILE A 235 1.07 8.96 0.63
CA ILE A 235 1.21 8.19 1.89
C ILE A 235 1.97 9.00 2.95
N ARG A 236 2.98 9.79 2.56
CA ARG A 236 3.70 10.69 3.48
C ARG A 236 2.77 11.70 4.13
N ASP A 237 1.85 12.29 3.36
CA ASP A 237 0.89 13.25 3.89
C ASP A 237 -0.11 12.57 4.85
N GLU A 238 -0.54 11.34 4.55
CA GLU A 238 -1.36 10.55 5.47
C GLU A 238 -0.62 10.20 6.77
N LEU A 239 0.64 9.81 6.66
CA LEU A 239 1.50 9.53 7.80
C LEU A 239 1.69 10.78 8.68
N ALA A 240 1.88 11.95 8.07
CA ALA A 240 1.96 13.21 8.80
C ALA A 240 0.66 13.53 9.57
N ASP A 241 -0.50 13.29 8.97
CA ASP A 241 -1.78 13.51 9.64
C ASP A 241 -2.05 12.50 10.76
N LEU A 242 -1.60 11.24 10.61
CA LEU A 242 -1.64 10.25 11.69
C LEU A 242 -0.80 10.69 12.89
N ILE A 243 0.41 11.22 12.64
CA ILE A 243 1.28 11.77 13.70
C ILE A 243 0.59 12.94 14.39
N GLN A 244 0.01 13.87 13.63
CA GLN A 244 -0.74 15.00 14.18
C GLN A 244 -1.97 14.56 15.00
N ALA A 245 -2.57 13.42 14.64
CA ALA A 245 -3.66 12.80 15.39
C ALA A 245 -3.20 12.05 16.66
N GLY A 246 -1.91 12.07 16.99
CA GLY A 246 -1.34 11.46 18.20
C GLY A 246 -0.82 10.04 18.01
N ILE A 247 -0.84 9.50 16.79
CA ILE A 247 -0.37 8.14 16.50
C ILE A 247 1.16 8.13 16.49
N GLY A 248 1.76 7.37 17.40
CA GLY A 248 3.22 7.29 17.57
C GLY A 248 3.89 6.12 16.88
N ILE A 249 3.13 5.09 16.51
CA ILE A 249 3.63 3.90 15.82
C ILE A 249 2.83 3.76 14.53
N ILE A 250 3.50 3.76 13.39
CA ILE A 250 2.85 3.68 12.08
C ILE A 250 3.50 2.55 11.29
N GLN A 251 2.69 1.60 10.86
CA GLN A 251 3.13 0.47 10.06
C GLN A 251 2.81 0.73 8.58
N ILE A 252 3.83 0.58 7.73
CA ILE A 252 3.73 0.68 6.28
C ILE A 252 4.10 -0.69 5.70
N ASP A 253 3.09 -1.40 5.19
CA ASP A 253 3.27 -2.77 4.71
C ASP A 253 3.57 -2.82 3.22
N GLU A 254 4.61 -3.57 2.86
CA GLU A 254 5.08 -3.68 1.48
C GLU A 254 5.22 -5.14 0.99
N PRO A 255 4.13 -5.94 0.98
CA PRO A 255 4.18 -7.32 0.50
C PRO A 255 4.59 -7.42 -0.97
N ALA A 256 4.34 -6.41 -1.81
CA ALA A 256 4.77 -6.45 -3.21
C ALA A 256 6.22 -5.98 -3.45
N TYR A 257 6.97 -5.62 -2.39
CA TYR A 257 8.36 -5.20 -2.52
C TYR A 257 9.24 -6.28 -3.14
N ARG A 258 9.03 -7.54 -2.73
CA ARG A 258 9.73 -8.69 -3.33
C ARG A 258 9.05 -9.19 -4.60
N GLU A 259 7.71 -9.20 -4.65
CA GLU A 259 6.96 -9.65 -5.84
C GLU A 259 7.28 -8.81 -7.08
N GLY A 260 7.58 -7.52 -6.86
CA GLY A 260 7.91 -6.58 -7.91
C GLY A 260 9.30 -6.71 -8.52
N LEU A 261 10.14 -7.62 -8.01
CA LEU A 261 11.48 -7.84 -8.52
C LEU A 261 11.44 -8.18 -10.02
N PRO A 262 12.24 -7.51 -10.87
CA PRO A 262 12.39 -7.91 -12.25
C PRO A 262 12.86 -9.37 -12.36
N LEU A 263 12.38 -10.08 -13.38
CA LEU A 263 12.77 -11.48 -13.59
C LEU A 263 14.28 -11.66 -13.81
N LYS A 264 14.96 -10.63 -14.33
CA LYS A 264 16.40 -10.63 -14.55
C LYS A 264 17.11 -9.98 -13.36
N ARG A 265 18.04 -10.73 -12.75
CA ARG A 265 18.84 -10.25 -11.61
C ARG A 265 19.59 -8.94 -11.89
N ALA A 266 20.01 -8.71 -13.13
CA ALA A 266 20.72 -7.50 -13.55
C ALA A 266 19.89 -6.21 -13.39
N ASP A 267 18.56 -6.33 -13.37
CA ASP A 267 17.65 -5.18 -13.27
C ASP A 267 17.21 -4.91 -11.82
N TRP A 268 17.63 -5.76 -10.86
CA TRP A 268 17.18 -5.68 -9.47
C TRP A 268 17.64 -4.42 -8.77
N ASP A 269 18.91 -4.03 -8.93
CA ASP A 269 19.47 -2.92 -8.15
C ASP A 269 18.76 -1.61 -8.50
N ALA A 270 18.46 -1.39 -9.78
CA ALA A 270 17.67 -0.25 -10.23
C ALA A 270 16.26 -0.27 -9.60
N TYR A 271 15.60 -1.43 -9.57
CA TYR A 271 14.29 -1.59 -8.95
C TYR A 271 14.31 -1.33 -7.44
N LEU A 272 15.20 -1.99 -6.73
CA LEU A 272 15.32 -1.92 -5.27
C LEU A 272 15.68 -0.51 -4.81
N ASN A 273 16.50 0.21 -5.57
CA ASN A 273 16.85 1.60 -5.27
C ASN A 273 15.62 2.52 -5.25
N TRP A 274 14.79 2.50 -6.30
CA TRP A 274 13.60 3.36 -6.30
C TRP A 274 12.51 2.84 -5.36
N ALA A 275 12.39 1.53 -5.17
CA ALA A 275 11.42 0.92 -4.26
C ALA A 275 11.71 1.32 -2.80
N SER A 276 12.96 1.18 -2.35
CA SER A 276 13.37 1.63 -1.01
C SER A 276 13.24 3.14 -0.87
N ARG A 277 13.56 3.92 -1.92
CA ARG A 277 13.37 5.37 -1.91
C ARG A 277 11.90 5.77 -1.74
N ALA A 278 10.98 5.12 -2.47
CA ALA A 278 9.55 5.37 -2.34
C ALA A 278 9.05 5.06 -0.93
N PHE A 279 9.48 3.94 -0.34
CA PHE A 279 9.16 3.63 1.06
C PHE A 279 9.67 4.70 2.02
N ARG A 280 10.95 5.09 1.89
CA ARG A 280 11.57 6.11 2.75
C ARG A 280 10.84 7.45 2.67
N ILE A 281 10.45 7.88 1.47
CA ILE A 281 9.66 9.12 1.27
C ILE A 281 8.34 9.04 2.03
N SER A 282 7.62 7.92 1.97
CA SER A 282 6.38 7.71 2.75
C SER A 282 6.61 7.88 4.26
N ALA A 283 7.73 7.35 4.77
CA ALA A 283 8.09 7.38 6.18
C ALA A 283 8.75 8.68 6.67
N GLN A 284 9.14 9.57 5.75
CA GLN A 284 10.06 10.68 6.01
C GLN A 284 9.56 11.68 7.06
N ALA A 285 8.24 11.89 7.15
CA ALA A 285 7.66 12.87 8.08
C ALA A 285 7.72 12.42 9.56
N ALA A 286 8.15 11.19 9.85
CA ALA A 286 8.26 10.69 11.21
C ALA A 286 9.43 11.34 11.98
N ALA A 287 9.10 12.04 13.07
CA ALA A 287 10.08 12.52 14.04
C ALA A 287 10.81 11.35 14.75
N ASN A 288 11.88 11.66 15.48
CA ASN A 288 12.72 10.63 16.12
C ASN A 288 11.96 9.74 17.12
N ASP A 289 10.90 10.25 17.74
CA ASP A 289 10.09 9.53 18.72
C ASP A 289 8.88 8.79 18.11
N VAL A 290 8.70 8.86 16.79
CA VAL A 290 7.73 8.06 16.03
C VAL A 290 8.43 6.80 15.49
N GLN A 291 7.80 5.65 15.67
CA GLN A 291 8.27 4.37 15.14
C GLN A 291 7.61 4.05 13.80
N ILE A 292 8.43 3.70 12.82
CA ILE A 292 8.00 3.13 11.54
C ILE A 292 8.15 1.62 11.60
N HIS A 293 7.03 0.92 11.49
CA HIS A 293 6.99 -0.53 11.39
C HIS A 293 6.81 -0.92 9.93
N THR A 294 7.29 -2.12 9.56
CA THR A 294 6.93 -2.74 8.28
C THR A 294 6.74 -4.24 8.48
N HIS A 295 5.72 -4.81 7.86
CA HIS A 295 5.52 -6.24 7.80
C HIS A 295 5.89 -6.80 6.43
N MET A 296 6.60 -7.93 6.43
CA MET A 296 6.92 -8.66 5.22
C MET A 296 6.48 -10.13 5.34
N CYS A 297 5.57 -10.54 4.46
CA CYS A 297 4.89 -11.84 4.52
C CYS A 297 5.70 -13.04 3.97
N TYR A 298 6.96 -12.85 3.54
CA TYR A 298 7.76 -13.97 2.99
C TYR A 298 8.67 -14.60 4.04
N SER A 299 9.01 -15.87 3.81
CA SER A 299 9.95 -16.62 4.63
C SER A 299 11.39 -16.59 4.12
N GLU A 300 11.68 -15.90 3.00
CA GLU A 300 13.02 -15.84 2.40
C GLU A 300 13.35 -14.46 1.81
N PHE A 301 14.26 -13.73 2.48
CA PHE A 301 14.68 -12.38 2.12
C PHE A 301 16.19 -12.23 1.88
N ASN A 302 16.95 -13.32 1.94
CA ASN A 302 18.42 -13.29 1.96
C ASN A 302 19.01 -12.43 0.83
N ASP A 303 18.44 -12.53 -0.38
CA ASP A 303 18.95 -11.84 -1.56
C ASP A 303 18.63 -10.33 -1.62
N ILE A 304 17.77 -9.84 -0.71
CA ILE A 304 17.32 -8.44 -0.67
C ILE A 304 17.46 -7.79 0.72
N LEU A 305 18.12 -8.43 1.69
CA LEU A 305 18.39 -7.86 3.02
C LEU A 305 19.01 -6.45 2.98
N PRO A 306 20.00 -6.14 2.11
CA PRO A 306 20.52 -4.78 2.01
C PRO A 306 19.46 -3.74 1.63
N ALA A 307 18.51 -4.13 0.78
CA ALA A 307 17.46 -3.26 0.30
C ALA A 307 16.35 -3.06 1.35
N ILE A 308 16.05 -4.10 2.13
CA ILE A 308 15.20 -4.06 3.32
C ILE A 308 15.79 -3.12 4.36
N ALA A 309 17.09 -3.26 4.67
CA ALA A 309 17.76 -2.34 5.58
C ALA A 309 17.74 -0.89 5.07
N ALA A 310 17.88 -0.70 3.75
CA ALA A 310 17.77 0.61 3.12
C ALA A 310 16.36 1.23 3.20
N MET A 311 15.31 0.49 3.57
CA MET A 311 13.99 1.06 3.87
C MET A 311 14.01 1.90 5.16
N ASP A 312 14.99 1.69 6.04
CA ASP A 312 15.17 2.43 7.30
C ASP A 312 13.93 2.38 8.24
N ALA A 313 13.21 1.26 8.23
CA ALA A 313 12.15 0.99 9.20
C ALA A 313 12.74 0.74 10.60
N ASP A 314 12.06 1.22 11.64
CA ASP A 314 12.50 1.09 13.03
C ASP A 314 12.20 -0.31 13.60
N VAL A 315 11.16 -0.97 13.10
CA VAL A 315 10.80 -2.36 13.44
C VAL A 315 10.36 -3.10 12.18
N ILE A 316 10.90 -4.28 11.97
CA ILE A 316 10.43 -5.20 10.93
C ILE A 316 9.80 -6.42 11.58
N THR A 317 8.64 -6.84 11.06
CA THR A 317 8.01 -8.10 11.41
C THR A 317 8.06 -9.05 10.22
N ILE A 318 8.43 -10.31 10.49
CA ILE A 318 8.66 -11.35 9.48
C ILE A 318 7.94 -12.64 9.86
N GLU A 319 7.60 -13.46 8.89
CA GLU A 319 6.97 -14.77 9.11
C GLU A 319 8.02 -15.88 9.33
N THR A 320 8.22 -16.30 10.59
CA THR A 320 9.25 -17.31 10.94
C THR A 320 8.71 -18.62 11.52
N SER A 321 7.40 -18.72 11.78
CA SER A 321 6.80 -19.88 12.45
C SER A 321 6.97 -21.18 11.67
N ARG A 322 6.99 -21.11 10.34
CA ARG A 322 7.18 -22.27 9.44
C ARG A 322 8.63 -22.59 9.15
N SER A 323 9.52 -21.59 9.23
CA SER A 323 10.95 -21.71 8.92
C SER A 323 11.82 -21.96 10.15
N GLN A 324 11.23 -22.23 11.32
CA GLN A 324 11.95 -22.51 12.57
C GLN A 324 13.05 -21.48 12.91
N MET A 325 12.80 -20.20 12.61
CA MET A 325 13.74 -19.09 12.83
C MET A 325 15.02 -19.10 11.97
N GLU A 326 15.13 -19.94 10.93
CA GLU A 326 16.31 -19.97 10.02
C GLU A 326 16.62 -18.59 9.41
N LEU A 327 15.58 -17.79 9.16
CA LEU A 327 15.73 -16.40 8.70
C LEU A 327 16.62 -15.54 9.61
N LEU A 328 16.66 -15.80 10.92
CA LEU A 328 17.42 -14.99 11.87
C LEU A 328 18.94 -15.10 11.64
N ASP A 329 19.43 -16.22 11.11
CA ASP A 329 20.85 -16.39 10.79
C ASP A 329 21.29 -15.40 9.71
N ALA A 330 20.40 -15.08 8.77
CA ALA A 330 20.67 -14.10 7.72
C ALA A 330 20.75 -12.67 8.29
N PHE A 331 19.88 -12.31 9.24
CA PHE A 331 19.96 -11.01 9.95
C PHE A 331 21.24 -10.89 10.78
N ALA A 332 21.64 -11.97 11.46
CA ALA A 332 22.88 -12.00 12.24
C ALA A 332 24.12 -11.86 11.34
N THR A 333 24.17 -12.58 10.23
CA THR A 333 25.28 -12.53 9.27
C THR A 333 25.39 -11.18 8.57
N PHE A 334 24.25 -10.58 8.21
CA PHE A 334 24.19 -9.27 7.56
C PHE A 334 24.49 -8.11 8.53
N ASN A 335 24.42 -8.34 9.86
CA ASN A 335 24.52 -7.31 10.89
C ASN A 335 23.51 -6.17 10.64
N TYR A 336 22.23 -6.54 10.61
CA TYR A 336 21.13 -5.61 10.32
C TYR A 336 21.16 -4.38 11.26
N PRO A 337 21.09 -3.15 10.73
CA PRO A 337 21.49 -1.94 11.47
C PRO A 337 20.44 -1.36 12.43
N ASN A 338 19.18 -1.82 12.33
CA ASN A 338 18.03 -1.32 13.09
C ASN A 338 17.50 -2.38 14.05
#